data_AF-A0AB38CVL0-F1
#
_entry.id   AF-A0AB38CVL0-F1
#
_cell.length_a   1.000
_cell.length_b   1.000
_cell.length_c   1.000
_cell.angle_alpha   90.00
_cell.angle_beta   90.00
_cell.angle_gamma   90.00
#
_symmetry.space_group_name_H-M   'P 1'
#
loop_
_entity.id
_entity.type
_entity.pdbx_description
1 polymer ?
#
loop_
_entity_poly.entity_id
_entity_poly.type
_entity_poly.pdbx_seq_one_letter_code
_entity_poly.pdbx_strand_id
1 'polypeptide(L)'
;MGAQGISGRDLKVVEDAVSDFFAELVESVRVPEPLKVTNKITLKCPTKKQVSDLLKATTEEEAQKIIFGSAYAEAMKLFDNRPVQLWNKFMEKYNAHFFGDSDKGK
;
A
#
# COMPACT_ATOMS: atom_id res chain seq x y z
N MET A 1 8.62 13.56 -43.95
CA MET A 1 7.53 13.69 -42.97
C MET A 1 8.16 14.02 -41.63
N GLY A 2 7.96 15.25 -41.16
CA GLY A 2 8.74 15.86 -40.08
C GLY A 2 8.36 15.34 -38.71
N ALA A 3 9.39 15.10 -37.88
CA ALA A 3 9.23 14.99 -36.44
C ALA A 3 8.77 16.36 -35.93
N GLN A 4 7.53 16.45 -35.45
CA GLN A 4 7.06 17.63 -34.72
C GLN A 4 7.82 17.66 -33.39
N GLY A 5 8.80 18.55 -33.29
CA GLY A 5 9.47 18.84 -32.03
C GLY A 5 8.47 19.45 -31.07
N ILE A 6 8.23 18.78 -29.95
CA ILE A 6 7.42 19.30 -28.84
C ILE A 6 8.03 20.66 -28.44
N SER A 7 7.26 21.73 -28.57
CA SER A 7 7.67 23.08 -28.19
C SER A 7 7.80 23.18 -26.68
N GLY A 8 8.71 24.00 -26.15
CA GLY A 8 8.88 24.18 -24.70
C GLY A 8 7.62 24.69 -23.97
N ARG A 9 6.63 25.21 -24.72
CA ARG A 9 5.29 25.53 -24.18
C ARG A 9 4.41 24.29 -23.96
N ASP A 10 4.44 23.33 -24.88
CA ASP A 10 3.73 22.04 -24.75
C ASP A 10 4.30 21.22 -23.59
N LEU A 11 5.62 21.23 -23.40
CA LEU A 11 6.25 20.52 -22.27
C LEU A 11 5.77 21.07 -20.92
N LYS A 12 5.72 22.41 -20.79
CA LYS A 12 5.25 23.07 -19.56
C LYS A 12 3.76 22.82 -19.31
N VAL A 13 2.92 22.78 -20.35
CA VAL A 13 1.48 22.46 -20.21
C VAL A 13 1.28 21.02 -19.73
N VAL A 14 2.09 20.07 -20.20
CA VAL A 14 2.03 18.68 -19.73
C VAL A 14 2.51 18.56 -18.29
N GLU A 15 3.60 19.24 -17.90
CA GLU A 15 4.07 19.24 -16.51
C GLU A 15 3.07 19.88 -15.55
N ASP A 16 2.46 21.00 -15.95
CA ASP A 16 1.45 21.71 -15.16
C ASP A 16 0.14 20.90 -15.04
N ALA A 17 -0.32 20.25 -16.13
CA ALA A 17 -1.49 19.37 -16.12
C ALA A 17 -1.27 18.06 -15.34
N VAL A 18 -0.06 17.49 -15.39
CA VAL A 18 0.31 16.35 -14.53
C VAL A 18 0.34 16.79 -13.07
N SER A 19 0.78 18.01 -12.77
CA SER A 19 0.77 18.57 -11.42
C SER A 19 -0.65 18.80 -10.90
N ASP A 20 -1.55 19.36 -11.72
CA ASP A 20 -2.95 19.63 -11.37
C ASP A 20 -3.74 18.33 -11.14
N PHE A 21 -3.64 17.38 -12.08
CA PHE A 21 -4.28 16.07 -11.95
C PHE A 21 -3.73 15.26 -10.77
N PHE A 22 -2.41 15.28 -10.56
CA PHE A 22 -1.81 14.55 -9.44
C PHE A 22 -2.17 15.18 -8.09
N ALA A 23 -2.26 16.52 -8.01
CA ALA A 23 -2.72 17.21 -6.80
C ALA A 23 -4.17 16.85 -6.48
N GLU A 24 -5.07 16.89 -7.46
CA GLU A 24 -6.48 16.48 -7.29
C GLU A 24 -6.60 15.03 -6.84
N LEU A 25 -5.78 14.12 -7.40
CA LEU A 25 -5.71 12.74 -6.95
C LEU A 25 -5.25 12.60 -5.50
N VAL A 26 -4.23 13.36 -5.08
CA VAL A 26 -3.75 13.33 -3.69
C VAL A 26 -4.81 13.84 -2.73
N GLU A 27 -5.54 14.90 -3.09
CA GLU A 27 -6.61 15.46 -2.26
C GLU A 27 -7.85 14.56 -2.19
N SER A 28 -8.17 13.83 -3.26
CA SER A 28 -9.33 12.95 -3.33
C SER A 28 -9.10 11.58 -2.68
N VAL A 29 -7.85 11.15 -2.47
CA VAL A 29 -7.53 9.86 -1.87
C VAL A 29 -7.59 9.94 -0.34
N ARG A 30 -8.49 9.15 0.26
CA ARG A 30 -8.44 8.87 1.70
C ARG A 30 -7.47 7.73 1.97
N VAL A 31 -6.35 8.04 2.60
CA VAL A 31 -5.40 7.03 3.09
C VAL A 31 -5.91 6.47 4.42
N PRO A 32 -6.10 5.13 4.55
CA PRO A 32 -6.48 4.52 5.82
C PRO A 32 -5.47 4.82 6.92
N GLU A 33 -5.98 4.99 8.15
CA GLU A 33 -5.12 5.17 9.32
C GLU A 33 -4.21 3.95 9.56
N PRO A 34 -3.07 4.11 10.24
CA PRO A 34 -2.22 2.97 10.58
C PRO A 34 -2.94 1.94 11.46
N LEU A 35 -2.77 0.65 11.14
CA LEU A 35 -3.31 -0.47 11.91
C LEU A 35 -2.36 -0.82 13.06
N LYS A 36 -2.79 -0.55 14.30
CA LYS A 36 -2.03 -0.91 15.50
C LYS A 36 -2.28 -2.36 15.88
N VAL A 37 -1.28 -3.22 15.68
CA VAL A 37 -1.37 -4.67 15.99
C VAL A 37 -0.99 -4.91 17.46
N THR A 38 0.07 -4.25 17.93
CA THR A 38 0.47 -4.22 19.35
C THR A 38 1.08 -2.87 19.69
N ASN A 39 1.54 -2.67 20.93
CA ASN A 39 2.29 -1.47 21.31
C ASN A 39 3.64 -1.32 20.57
N LYS A 40 4.17 -2.40 19.98
CA LYS A 40 5.45 -2.40 19.26
C LYS A 40 5.29 -2.54 17.74
N ILE A 41 4.12 -2.96 17.26
CA ILE A 41 3.86 -3.25 15.85
C ILE A 41 2.71 -2.38 15.37
N THR A 42 3.01 -1.43 14.49
CA THR A 42 2.03 -0.59 13.80
C THR A 42 2.28 -0.70 12.31
N LEU A 43 1.25 -1.09 11.56
CA LEU A 43 1.30 -1.24 10.12
C LEU A 43 0.73 0.01 9.46
N LYS A 44 1.44 0.54 8.46
CA LYS A 44 0.98 1.68 7.67
C LYS A 44 0.26 1.19 6.42
N CYS A 45 -0.53 2.07 5.81
CA CYS A 45 -1.07 1.81 4.48
C CYS A 45 0.07 1.42 3.53
N PRO A 46 -0.02 0.27 2.85
CA PRO A 46 1.05 -0.22 2.01
C PRO A 46 1.23 0.66 0.78
N THR A 47 2.49 0.86 0.38
CA THR A 47 2.81 1.59 -0.85
C THR A 47 2.53 0.73 -2.09
N LYS A 48 2.37 1.36 -3.26
CA LYS A 48 2.27 0.62 -4.54
C LYS A 48 3.45 -0.33 -4.74
N LYS A 49 4.66 0.03 -4.32
CA LYS A 49 5.82 -0.87 -4.40
C LYS A 49 5.59 -2.12 -3.55
N GLN A 50 5.23 -1.96 -2.27
CA GLN A 50 4.94 -3.09 -1.39
C GLN A 50 3.82 -3.97 -1.93
N VAL A 51 2.73 -3.40 -2.45
CA VAL A 51 1.65 -4.19 -3.08
C VAL A 51 2.17 -4.97 -4.30
N SER A 52 3.01 -4.35 -5.13
CA SER A 52 3.61 -5.04 -6.29
C SER A 52 4.50 -6.19 -5.87
N ASP A 53 5.28 -5.98 -4.81
CA ASP A 53 6.19 -6.98 -4.28
C ASP A 53 5.40 -8.12 -3.61
N LEU A 54 4.28 -7.82 -2.92
CA LEU A 54 3.36 -8.83 -2.37
C LEU A 54 2.76 -9.71 -3.46
N LEU A 55 2.34 -9.12 -4.58
CA LEU A 55 1.78 -9.87 -5.71
C LEU A 55 2.82 -10.76 -6.42
N LYS A 56 4.12 -10.43 -6.28
CA LYS A 56 5.22 -11.22 -6.84
C LYS A 56 5.80 -12.22 -5.84
N ALA A 57 5.48 -12.09 -4.56
CA ALA A 57 6.00 -12.97 -3.53
C ALA A 57 5.56 -14.42 -3.81
N THR A 58 6.53 -15.32 -3.85
CA THR A 58 6.30 -16.75 -4.13
C THR A 58 6.21 -17.59 -2.87
N THR A 59 6.57 -17.01 -1.72
CA THR A 59 6.53 -17.67 -0.41
C THR A 59 5.80 -16.81 0.61
N GLU A 60 5.23 -17.46 1.62
CA GLU A 60 4.56 -16.77 2.72
C GLU A 60 5.53 -15.90 3.51
N GLU A 61 6.76 -16.38 3.74
CA GLU A 61 7.80 -15.64 4.46
C GLU A 61 8.11 -14.29 3.78
N GLU A 62 8.26 -14.29 2.45
CA GLU A 62 8.53 -13.05 1.71
C GLU A 62 7.34 -12.08 1.80
N ALA A 63 6.11 -12.60 1.67
CA ALA A 63 4.91 -11.78 1.85
C ALA A 63 4.84 -11.18 3.26
N GLN A 64 5.13 -11.96 4.30
CA GLN A 64 5.15 -11.49 5.69
C GLN A 64 6.23 -10.43 5.92
N LYS A 65 7.44 -10.59 5.37
CA LYS A 65 8.48 -9.56 5.42
C LYS A 65 8.04 -8.27 4.75
N ILE A 66 7.29 -8.34 3.65
CA ILE A 66 6.79 -7.14 2.97
C ILE A 66 5.69 -6.44 3.78
N ILE A 67 4.79 -7.21 4.43
CA ILE A 67 3.71 -6.70 5.28
C ILE A 67 4.28 -6.03 6.54
N PHE A 68 5.16 -6.73 7.27
CA PHE A 68 5.65 -6.27 8.57
C PHE A 68 6.95 -5.44 8.50
N GLY A 69 7.72 -5.55 7.42
CA GLY A 69 8.98 -4.85 7.23
C GLY A 69 9.93 -5.07 8.42
N SER A 70 10.39 -3.97 9.03
CA SER A 70 11.28 -4.02 10.19
C SER A 70 10.67 -4.67 11.43
N ALA A 71 9.34 -4.80 11.50
CA ALA A 71 8.65 -5.47 12.61
C ALA A 71 8.51 -6.99 12.41
N TYR A 72 9.00 -7.55 11.31
CA TYR A 72 8.83 -8.97 10.96
C TYR A 72 9.23 -9.92 12.10
N ALA A 73 10.43 -9.75 12.67
CA ALA A 73 10.91 -10.63 13.74
C ALA A 73 10.03 -10.59 15.00
N GLU A 74 9.48 -9.43 15.36
CA GLU A 74 8.57 -9.32 16.50
C GLU A 74 7.19 -9.86 16.16
N ALA A 75 6.74 -9.73 14.91
CA ALA A 75 5.49 -10.30 14.44
C ALA A 75 5.51 -11.84 14.48
N MET A 76 6.59 -12.47 14.00
CA MET A 76 6.71 -13.93 14.01
C MET A 76 6.67 -14.50 15.44
N LYS A 77 7.30 -13.84 16.41
CA LYS A 77 7.17 -14.20 17.84
C LYS A 77 5.72 -14.21 18.35
N LEU A 78 4.85 -13.36 17.80
CA LEU A 78 3.44 -13.28 18.18
C LEU A 78 2.59 -14.37 17.52
N PHE A 79 2.91 -14.77 16.29
CA PHE A 79 2.07 -15.64 15.47
C PHE A 79 2.57 -17.09 15.36
N ASP A 80 3.88 -17.35 15.30
CA ASP A 80 4.46 -18.68 15.00
C ASP A 80 4.00 -19.78 15.97
N ASN A 81 3.89 -19.45 17.25
CA ASN A 81 3.47 -20.39 18.30
C ASN A 81 1.97 -20.31 18.60
N ARG A 82 1.17 -19.71 17.72
CA ARG A 82 -0.27 -19.56 17.88
C ARG A 82 -1.03 -20.32 16.79
N PRO A 83 -2.31 -20.65 17.01
CA PRO A 83 -3.12 -21.31 16.00
C PRO A 83 -3.23 -20.48 14.72
N VAL A 84 -3.14 -21.13 13.56
CA VAL A 84 -3.22 -20.50 12.24
C VAL A 84 -4.52 -19.70 12.03
N GLN A 85 -5.59 -20.04 12.74
CA GLN A 85 -6.85 -19.30 12.71
C GLN A 85 -6.69 -17.85 13.18
N LEU A 86 -5.78 -17.59 14.13
CA LEU A 86 -5.46 -16.23 14.57
C LEU A 86 -4.78 -15.44 13.45
N TRP A 87 -3.85 -16.09 12.73
CA TRP A 87 -3.21 -15.51 11.56
C TRP A 87 -4.23 -15.19 10.46
N ASN A 88 -5.12 -16.14 10.14
CA ASN A 88 -6.18 -15.93 9.15
C ASN A 88 -7.08 -14.76 9.52
N LYS A 89 -7.45 -14.62 10.81
CA LYS A 89 -8.23 -13.48 11.30
C LYS A 89 -7.47 -12.16 11.26
N PHE A 90 -6.16 -12.19 11.50
CA PHE A 90 -5.32 -11.02 11.33
C PHE A 90 -5.27 -10.59 9.85
N MET A 91 -5.04 -11.52 8.93
CA MET A 91 -5.05 -11.26 7.48
C MET A 91 -6.41 -10.76 6.98
N GLU A 92 -7.52 -11.33 7.46
CA GLU A 92 -8.88 -10.84 7.17
C GLU A 92 -9.04 -9.37 7.54
N LYS A 93 -8.62 -8.98 8.76
CA LYS A 93 -8.69 -7.59 9.23
C LYS A 93 -7.72 -6.66 8.52
N TYR A 94 -6.48 -7.10 8.30
CA TYR A 94 -5.47 -6.34 7.57
C TYR A 94 -5.95 -6.03 6.15
N ASN A 95 -6.46 -7.04 5.45
CA ASN A 95 -7.01 -6.88 4.12
C ASN A 95 -8.24 -5.98 4.14
N ALA A 96 -9.19 -6.19 5.06
CA ALA A 96 -10.36 -5.33 5.18
C ALA A 96 -10.01 -3.86 5.44
N HIS A 97 -8.98 -3.59 6.24
CA HIS A 97 -8.60 -2.23 6.64
C HIS A 97 -7.86 -1.46 5.54
N PHE A 98 -6.97 -2.12 4.79
CA PHE A 98 -6.13 -1.46 3.77
C PHE A 98 -6.59 -1.68 2.33
N PHE A 99 -7.38 -2.72 2.07
CA PHE A 99 -7.77 -3.16 0.72
C PHE A 99 -9.26 -3.49 0.59
N GLY A 100 -9.98 -3.60 1.70
CA GLY A 100 -11.39 -3.95 1.75
C GLY A 100 -12.25 -2.73 1.47
N ASP A 101 -12.84 -2.76 0.29
CA ASP A 101 -13.91 -1.92 -0.23
C ASP A 101 -13.99 -0.46 0.25
N SER A 102 -13.51 0.37 -0.67
CA SER A 102 -13.77 1.79 -0.90
C SER A 102 -15.26 2.19 -1.02
N ASP A 103 -16.22 1.44 -0.45
CA ASP A 103 -17.67 1.71 -0.52
C ASP A 103 -18.31 1.69 0.88
N LYS A 104 -17.99 2.70 1.71
CA LYS A 104 -18.88 3.17 2.79
C LYS A 104 -18.80 4.68 2.96
N GLY A 105 -19.44 5.37 2.01
CA GLY A 105 -19.80 6.78 2.06
C GLY A 105 -20.37 7.15 0.69
N LYS A 106 -21.64 6.86 0.41
CA LYS A 106 -22.81 7.69 0.77
C LYS A 106 -22.68 9.13 0.32
#